data_AF-A0A101IGU9-F1
#
_entry.id   AF-A0A101IGU9-F1
#
_cell.length_a   1.000
_cell.length_b   1.000
_cell.length_c   1.000
_cell.angle_alpha   90.00
_cell.angle_beta   90.00
_cell.angle_gamma   90.00
#
_symmetry.space_group_name_H-M   'P 1'
#
loop_
_entity.id
_entity.type
_entity.pdbx_description
1 polymer ?
#
loop_
_entity_poly.entity_id
_entity_poly.type
_entity_poly.pdbx_seq_one_letter_code
_entity_poly.pdbx_strand_id
1 'polypeptide(L)'
;MTVTGAVAEMPRNAATVEKLLNLLSEGLRLGKKQGRNRVVFAPSEREQKMVMKTNYYLRSQLEKLSKLARITERTESSLLREALDDLLRKYEL
;
A
#
# COMPACT_ATOMS: atom_id res chain seq x y z
N MET A 1 -25.55 -1.47 -16.83
CA MET A 1 -24.40 -1.90 -16.02
C MET A 1 -23.51 -0.70 -15.79
N THR A 2 -23.23 -0.32 -14.54
CA THR A 2 -22.39 0.84 -14.19
C THR A 2 -21.04 0.37 -13.66
N VAL A 3 -19.96 1.01 -14.10
CA VAL A 3 -18.59 0.68 -13.67
C VAL A 3 -18.01 1.77 -12.79
N THR A 4 -17.10 1.42 -11.90
CA THR A 4 -16.29 2.37 -11.12
C THR A 4 -14.85 2.02 -11.39
N GLY A 5 -14.04 3.02 -11.73
CA GLY A 5 -12.64 2.84 -12.11
C GLY A 5 -11.74 3.84 -11.41
N ALA A 6 -10.47 3.50 -11.31
CA ALA A 6 -9.43 4.43 -10.90
C ALA A 6 -8.41 4.58 -12.04
N VAL A 7 -7.87 5.77 -12.22
CA VAL A 7 -6.86 6.08 -13.24
C VAL A 7 -5.66 6.74 -12.57
N ALA A 8 -4.45 6.31 -12.95
CA ALA A 8 -3.18 6.80 -12.42
C ALA A 8 -2.15 6.86 -13.55
N GLU A 9 -1.17 7.76 -13.45
CA GLU A 9 -0.12 7.95 -14.44
C GLU A 9 1.25 7.57 -13.86
N MET A 10 2.05 6.83 -14.62
CA MET A 10 3.47 6.57 -14.31
C MET A 10 4.34 7.44 -15.22
N PRO A 11 5.34 8.18 -14.71
CA PRO A 11 5.93 8.16 -13.36
C PRO A 11 5.33 9.18 -12.37
N ARG A 12 4.28 9.91 -12.74
CA ARG A 12 3.76 11.04 -11.95
C ARG A 12 3.18 10.62 -10.58
N ASN A 13 2.45 9.51 -10.54
CA ASN A 13 1.79 9.02 -9.33
C ASN A 13 2.64 8.03 -8.53
N ALA A 14 3.47 7.20 -9.18
CA ALA A 14 4.33 6.21 -8.53
C ALA A 14 5.57 5.86 -9.36
N ALA A 15 6.67 5.52 -8.69
CA ALA A 15 7.93 5.10 -9.31
C ALA A 15 7.99 3.61 -9.68
N THR A 16 7.04 2.80 -9.22
CA THR A 16 7.03 1.34 -9.41
C THR A 16 5.61 0.84 -9.69
N VAL A 17 5.49 -0.21 -10.50
CA VAL A 17 4.20 -0.81 -10.87
C VAL A 17 3.41 -1.25 -9.64
N GLU A 18 4.06 -1.88 -8.65
CA GLU A 18 3.39 -2.31 -7.41
C GLU A 18 2.73 -1.15 -6.66
N LYS A 19 3.46 -0.02 -6.54
CA LYS A 19 2.95 1.20 -5.91
C LYS A 19 1.80 1.81 -6.69
N LEU A 20 1.87 1.78 -8.03
CA LEU A 20 0.79 2.24 -8.90
C LEU A 20 -0.48 1.39 -8.71
N LEU A 21 -0.34 0.06 -8.60
CA LEU A 21 -1.46 -0.85 -8.37
C LEU A 21 -2.11 -0.63 -6.99
N ASN A 22 -1.31 -0.40 -5.95
CA ASN A 22 -1.81 -0.07 -4.62
C ASN A 22 -2.60 1.27 -4.65
N LEU A 23 -2.07 2.29 -5.35
CA LEU A 23 -2.75 3.56 -5.55
C LEU A 23 -4.07 3.44 -6.31
N LEU A 24 -4.11 2.65 -7.37
CA LEU A 24 -5.32 2.37 -8.14
C LEU A 24 -6.37 1.66 -7.28
N SER A 25 -5.94 0.72 -6.44
CA SER A 25 -6.83 0.01 -5.50
C SER A 25 -7.43 0.97 -4.47
N GLU A 26 -6.63 1.90 -3.95
CA GLU A 26 -7.11 2.92 -3.03
C GLU A 26 -8.07 3.90 -3.72
N GLY A 27 -7.73 4.38 -4.91
CA GLY A 27 -8.62 5.20 -5.73
C GLY A 27 -9.96 4.51 -5.95
N LEU A 28 -9.94 3.23 -6.32
CA LEU A 28 -11.17 2.46 -6.54
C LEU A 28 -12.01 2.36 -5.25
N ARG A 29 -11.37 2.15 -4.10
CA ARG A 29 -12.03 2.12 -2.78
C ARG A 29 -12.68 3.47 -2.47
N LEU A 30 -12.00 4.59 -2.74
CA LEU A 30 -12.56 5.94 -2.58
C LEU A 30 -13.75 6.16 -3.51
N GLY A 31 -13.63 5.80 -4.80
CA GLY A 31 -14.71 5.91 -5.78
C GLY A 31 -15.95 5.10 -5.38
N LYS A 32 -15.74 3.89 -4.83
CA LYS A 32 -16.83 3.08 -4.27
C LYS A 32 -17.47 3.75 -3.04
N LYS A 33 -16.68 4.32 -2.14
CA LYS A 33 -17.16 5.01 -0.93
C LYS A 33 -17.92 6.30 -1.24
N GLN A 34 -17.55 7.03 -2.28
CA GLN A 34 -18.17 8.31 -2.65
C GLN A 34 -19.48 8.17 -3.46
N GLY A 35 -19.98 6.95 -3.68
CA GLY A 35 -21.26 6.72 -4.34
C GLY A 35 -21.20 5.93 -5.66
N ARG A 36 -20.05 5.32 -6.01
CA ARG A 36 -19.88 4.45 -7.20
C ARG A 36 -20.17 5.20 -8.52
N ASN A 37 -20.26 4.45 -9.62
CA ASN A 37 -20.52 4.90 -10.99
C ASN A 37 -19.68 6.11 -11.44
N ARG A 38 -18.37 6.06 -11.15
CA ARG A 38 -17.45 7.15 -11.46
C ARG A 38 -16.05 6.64 -11.72
N VAL A 39 -15.28 7.46 -12.43
CA VAL A 39 -13.84 7.29 -12.59
C VAL A 39 -13.16 8.32 -11.69
N VAL A 40 -12.24 7.88 -10.85
CA VAL A 40 -11.47 8.76 -9.96
C VAL A 40 -9.99 8.71 -10.29
N PHE A 41 -9.31 9.84 -10.14
CA PHE A 41 -7.85 9.84 -10.14
C PHE A 41 -7.36 9.19 -8.86
N ALA A 42 -6.46 8.21 -8.99
CA ALA A 42 -5.79 7.66 -7.84
C ALA A 42 -4.98 8.76 -7.15
N PRO A 43 -4.91 8.77 -5.81
CA PRO A 43 -4.06 9.72 -5.10
C PRO A 43 -2.61 9.59 -5.58
N SER A 44 -1.82 10.64 -5.40
CA SER A 44 -0.38 10.56 -5.65
C SER A 44 0.30 9.84 -4.47
N GLU A 45 1.44 9.17 -4.67
CA GLU A 45 2.23 8.64 -3.53
C GLU A 45 2.53 9.72 -2.47
N ARG A 46 2.67 10.98 -2.89
CA ARG A 46 2.90 12.13 -1.99
C ARG A 46 1.68 12.49 -1.13
N GLU A 47 0.49 12.09 -1.54
CA GLU A 47 -0.77 12.36 -0.83
C GLU A 47 -1.15 11.23 0.14
N GLN A 48 -0.53 10.04 0.00
CA GLN A 48 -0.62 8.99 1.01
C GLN A 48 0.12 9.43 2.27
N LYS A 49 -0.63 9.97 3.24
CA LYS A 49 -0.10 10.33 4.55
C LYS A 49 0.31 9.06 5.30
N MET A 50 1.60 8.80 5.36
CA MET A 50 2.16 7.79 6.25
C MET A 50 1.96 8.24 7.70
N VAL A 51 1.40 7.36 8.53
CA VAL A 51 1.22 7.61 9.97
C VAL A 51 2.14 6.67 10.75
N MET A 52 2.89 7.22 11.70
CA MET A 52 3.77 6.43 12.57
C MET A 52 2.92 5.62 13.57
N LYS A 53 3.26 4.33 13.71
CA LYS A 53 2.68 3.44 14.72
C LYS A 53 3.80 2.90 15.61
N THR A 54 3.67 3.08 16.92
CA THR A 54 4.61 2.52 17.91
C THR A 54 4.11 1.15 18.37
N ASN A 55 4.88 0.10 18.11
CA ASN A 55 4.54 -1.27 18.45
C ASN A 55 5.69 -1.92 19.23
N TYR A 56 5.37 -2.90 20.07
CA TYR A 56 6.36 -3.72 20.76
C TYR A 56 6.57 -5.03 20.00
N TYR A 57 7.84 -5.40 19.80
CA TYR A 57 8.24 -6.64 19.15
C TYR A 57 9.21 -7.41 20.05
N LEU A 58 9.23 -8.73 19.91
CA LEU A 58 10.25 -9.54 20.57
C LEU A 58 11.61 -9.29 19.91
N ARG A 59 12.68 -9.27 20.72
CA ARG A 59 14.06 -9.07 20.23
C ARG A 59 14.43 -10.07 19.14
N SER A 60 14.03 -11.32 19.31
CA SER A 60 14.26 -12.40 18.33
C SER A 60 13.53 -12.18 17.00
N GLN A 61 12.38 -11.51 17.00
CA GLN A 61 11.67 -11.15 15.77
C GLN A 61 12.42 -10.03 15.02
N LEU A 62 12.91 -9.02 15.74
CA LEU A 62 13.70 -7.93 15.16
C LEU A 62 15.01 -8.43 14.56
N GLU A 63 15.70 -9.36 15.22
CA GLU A 63 16.92 -9.98 14.67
C GLU A 63 16.65 -10.74 13.36
N LYS A 64 15.53 -11.48 13.27
CA LYS A 64 15.10 -12.15 12.04
C LYS A 64 14.73 -11.16 10.95
N LEU A 65 14.00 -10.09 11.30
CA LEU A 65 13.61 -9.03 10.38
C LEU A 65 14.84 -8.33 9.79
N SER A 66 15.85 -8.04 10.61
CA SER A 66 17.09 -7.40 10.15
C SER A 66 17.89 -8.30 9.21
N LYS A 67 17.92 -9.61 9.47
CA LYS A 67 18.51 -10.59 8.54
C LYS A 67 17.75 -10.61 7.20
N LEU A 68 16.42 -10.61 7.25
CA LEU A 68 15.58 -10.60 6.04
C LEU A 68 15.76 -9.32 5.22
N ALA A 69 15.82 -8.17 5.89
CA ALA A 69 16.09 -6.87 5.27
C ALA A 69 17.40 -6.86 4.49
N ARG A 70 18.46 -7.47 5.05
CA ARG A 70 19.77 -7.60 4.37
C ARG A 70 19.71 -8.54 3.16
N ILE A 71 19.02 -9.68 3.27
CA ILE A 71 18.93 -10.66 2.18
C ILE A 71 18.13 -10.09 0.99
N THR A 72 17.11 -9.30 1.28
CA THR A 72 16.21 -8.72 0.26
C THR A 72 16.65 -7.35 -0.24
N GLU A 73 17.72 -6.78 0.32
CA GLU A 73 18.18 -5.40 0.08
C GLU A 73 17.09 -4.34 0.29
N ARG A 74 16.17 -4.59 1.24
CA ARG A 74 15.04 -3.69 1.56
C ARG A 74 15.13 -3.18 2.98
N THR A 75 14.45 -2.06 3.25
CA THR A 75 14.35 -1.52 4.61
C THR A 75 13.37 -2.34 5.45
N GLU A 76 13.63 -2.47 6.76
CA GLU A 76 12.73 -3.15 7.69
C GLU A 76 11.32 -2.57 7.66
N SER A 77 11.21 -1.24 7.56
CA SER A 77 9.93 -0.54 7.42
C SER A 77 9.18 -0.93 6.14
N SER A 78 9.87 -1.24 5.04
CA SER A 78 9.23 -1.73 3.82
C SER A 78 8.64 -3.11 4.00
N LEU A 79 9.37 -4.01 4.65
CA LEU A 79 8.92 -5.38 4.93
C LEU A 79 7.76 -5.42 5.92
N LEU A 80 7.76 -4.55 6.93
CA LEU A 80 6.64 -4.43 7.87
C LEU A 80 5.36 -3.93 7.21
N ARG A 81 5.48 -3.02 6.22
CA ARG A 81 4.32 -2.59 5.43
C ARG A 81 3.78 -3.71 4.56
N GLU A 82 4.66 -4.46 3.90
CA GLU A 82 4.27 -5.62 3.11
C GLU A 82 3.56 -6.69 3.96
N ALA A 83 4.11 -7.01 5.13
CA ALA A 83 3.48 -7.96 6.05
C ALA A 83 2.09 -7.48 6.52
N LEU A 84 1.90 -6.16 6.70
CA LEU A 84 0.60 -5.59 7.02
C LEU A 84 -0.37 -5.70 5.83
N ASP A 85 0.08 -5.37 4.63
CA ASP A 85 -0.73 -5.48 3.42
C ASP A 85 -1.17 -6.93 3.16
N ASP A 86 -0.26 -7.89 3.32
CA ASP A 86 -0.55 -9.31 3.19
C ASP A 86 -1.53 -9.80 4.26
N LEU A 87 -1.41 -9.30 5.50
CA LEU A 87 -2.37 -9.58 6.56
C LEU A 87 -3.75 -9.03 6.21
N LEU A 88 -3.85 -7.78 5.75
CA LEU A 88 -5.13 -7.16 5.38
C LEU A 88 -5.78 -7.86 4.18
N ARG A 89 -4.99 -8.22 3.16
CA ARG A 89 -5.44 -9.02 2.01
C ARG A 89 -6.01 -10.35 2.43
N LYS A 90 -5.41 -11.03 3.42
CA LYS A 90 -5.90 -12.30 3.96
C LYS A 90 -7.30 -12.18 4.58
N TYR A 91 -7.66 -11.00 5.09
CA TYR A 91 -8.98 -10.71 5.65
C TYR A 91 -9.90 -9.94 4.69
N GLU A 92 -9.51 -9.78 3.43
CA GLU A 92 -10.25 -9.04 2.40
C GLU A 92 -10.64 -7.60 2.79
N LEU A 93 -9.76 -6.93 3.56
CA LEU A 93 -9.93 -5.55 4.03
C LEU A 93 -9.35 -4.49 3.09
#